data_AF-A0AAE9QV11-F1
#
_entry.id   AF-A0AAE9QV11-F1
#
_cell.length_a   1.000
_cell.length_b   1.000
_cell.length_c   1.000
_cell.angle_alpha   90.00
_cell.angle_beta   90.00
_cell.angle_gamma   90.00
#
_symmetry.space_group_name_H-M   'P 1'
#
loop_
_entity.id
_entity.type
_entity.pdbx_description
1 polymer ?
#
loop_
_entity_poly.entity_id
_entity_poly.type
_entity_poly.pdbx_seq_one_letter_code
_entity_poly.pdbx_strand_id
1 'polypeptide(L)'
;MNNHFLQNPNLSSSAKGVLAVILSNKDDWRIYPDEIAKRSKDGLVSHRSAFEELEKQGYIRTIKRSLGRGKGIQHYRFAQDIPITDEYFGYILEKFEKELSTKNVDNPNGGILQG
;
A
#
# COMPACT_ATOMS: atom_id res chain seq x y z
N MET A 1 8.34 16.09 -2.50
CA MET A 1 7.50 15.61 -3.62
C MET A 1 8.29 15.83 -4.90
N ASN A 2 8.82 14.76 -5.47
CA ASN A 2 9.51 14.78 -6.75
C ASN A 2 8.48 14.78 -7.89
N ASN A 3 8.78 15.51 -8.96
CA ASN A 3 7.89 15.64 -10.13
C ASN A 3 8.03 14.47 -11.13
N HIS A 4 8.74 13.40 -10.77
CA HIS A 4 9.05 12.29 -11.67
C HIS A 4 7.78 11.63 -12.21
N PHE A 5 6.80 11.35 -11.36
CA PHE A 5 5.54 10.75 -11.79
C PHE A 5 4.70 11.66 -12.70
N LEU A 6 4.77 12.99 -12.51
CA LEU A 6 4.06 13.95 -13.35
C LEU A 6 4.60 13.98 -14.79
N GLN A 7 5.90 13.74 -14.94
CA GLN A 7 6.59 13.72 -16.23
C GLN A 7 6.55 12.36 -16.92
N ASN A 8 6.14 11.28 -16.25
CA ASN A 8 6.08 9.96 -16.88
C ASN A 8 4.99 9.93 -17.98
N PRO A 9 5.35 9.66 -19.26
CA PRO A 9 4.37 9.55 -20.34
C PRO A 9 3.55 8.25 -20.30
N ASN A 10 4.00 7.24 -19.55
CA ASN A 10 3.31 5.96 -19.41
C ASN A 10 2.20 5.97 -18.36
N LEU A 11 1.96 7.12 -17.71
CA LEU A 11 0.87 7.30 -16.75
C LEU A 11 -0.23 8.17 -17.35
N SER A 12 -1.47 7.69 -17.27
CA SER A 12 -2.65 8.51 -17.54
C SER A 12 -2.75 9.69 -16.57
N SER A 13 -3.45 10.76 -16.98
CA SER A 13 -3.75 11.89 -16.10
C SER A 13 -4.53 11.46 -14.85
N SER A 14 -5.36 10.42 -14.97
CA SER A 14 -6.07 9.79 -13.84
C SER A 14 -5.09 9.15 -12.86
N ALA A 15 -4.14 8.34 -13.34
CA ALA A 15 -3.09 7.73 -12.51
C ALA A 15 -2.23 8.78 -11.79
N LYS A 16 -1.84 9.85 -12.47
CA LYS A 16 -1.10 10.96 -11.86
C LYS A 16 -1.91 11.64 -10.76
N GLY A 17 -3.18 11.92 -11.00
CA GLY A 17 -4.08 12.50 -10.00
C GLY A 17 -4.26 11.61 -8.78
N VAL A 18 -4.48 10.31 -8.98
CA VAL A 18 -4.61 9.32 -7.89
C VAL A 18 -3.33 9.27 -7.06
N LEU A 19 -2.16 9.21 -7.69
CA LEU A 19 -0.88 9.19 -6.98
C LEU A 19 -0.66 10.49 -6.19
N ALA A 20 -1.00 11.65 -6.76
CA ALA A 20 -0.90 12.93 -6.06
C ALA A 20 -1.81 12.98 -4.82
N VAL A 21 -3.03 12.45 -4.91
CA VAL A 21 -3.94 12.33 -3.76
C VAL A 21 -3.35 11.40 -2.71
N ILE A 22 -2.79 10.26 -3.11
CA ILE A 22 -2.17 9.31 -2.18
C ILE A 22 -1.01 9.97 -1.41
N LEU A 23 -0.10 10.65 -2.13
CA LEU A 23 1.07 11.31 -1.56
C LEU A 23 0.72 12.55 -0.72
N SER A 24 -0.45 13.14 -0.92
CA SER A 24 -0.94 14.29 -0.15
C SER A 24 -1.65 13.89 1.16
N ASN A 25 -1.95 12.60 1.37
CA ASN A 25 -2.46 12.13 2.64
C ASN A 25 -1.32 11.98 3.67
N LYS A 26 -1.66 11.80 4.94
CA LYS A 26 -0.69 11.60 6.03
C LYS A 26 0.18 10.36 5.80
N ASP A 27 1.42 10.38 6.30
CA ASP A 27 2.39 9.28 6.14
C ASP A 27 1.91 7.90 6.66
N ASP A 28 1.04 7.86 7.67
CA ASP A 28 0.48 6.61 8.22
C ASP A 28 -0.81 6.15 7.51
N TRP A 29 -1.26 6.89 6.48
CA TRP A 29 -2.51 6.60 5.83
C TRP A 29 -2.42 5.34 4.96
N ARG A 30 -3.27 4.36 5.23
CA ARG A 30 -3.41 3.17 4.39
C ARG A 30 -4.17 3.48 3.10
N ILE A 31 -3.62 3.02 1.98
CA ILE A 31 -4.19 3.25 0.67
C ILE A 31 -5.30 2.24 0.40
N TYR A 32 -6.54 2.74 0.41
CA TYR A 32 -7.73 1.98 0.03
C TYR A 32 -8.31 2.52 -1.29
N PRO A 33 -8.26 1.73 -2.37
CA PRO A 33 -8.81 2.13 -3.67
C PRO A 33 -10.27 2.57 -3.62
N ASP A 34 -11.11 1.85 -2.85
CA ASP A 34 -12.51 2.20 -2.66
C ASP A 34 -12.71 3.55 -1.96
N GLU A 35 -11.87 3.92 -1.00
CA GLU A 35 -11.96 5.23 -0.35
C GLU A 35 -11.54 6.35 -1.31
N ILE A 36 -10.48 6.13 -2.11
CA ILE A 36 -10.07 7.09 -3.13
C ILE A 36 -11.15 7.27 -4.18
N ALA A 37 -11.76 6.17 -4.64
CA ALA A 37 -12.84 6.22 -5.60
C ALA A 37 -14.07 6.96 -5.06
N LYS A 38 -14.40 6.81 -3.77
CA LYS A 38 -15.50 7.55 -3.13
C LYS A 38 -15.25 9.06 -3.03
N ARG A 39 -13.99 9.49 -2.99
CA ARG A 39 -13.61 10.91 -2.89
C ARG A 39 -13.59 11.62 -4.24
N SER A 40 -13.52 10.88 -5.35
CA SER A 40 -13.55 11.45 -6.69
C SER A 40 -14.94 11.42 -7.30
N LYS A 41 -15.15 12.28 -8.31
CA LYS A 41 -16.33 12.21 -9.18
C LYS A 41 -16.20 11.15 -10.27
N ASP A 42 -15.00 10.62 -10.46
CA ASP A 42 -14.71 9.58 -11.43
C ASP A 42 -15.25 8.21 -11.00
N GLY A 43 -15.65 7.40 -11.98
CA GLY A 43 -16.17 6.07 -11.72
C GLY A 43 -15.12 5.12 -11.15
N LEU A 44 -15.57 4.12 -10.38
CA LEU A 44 -14.73 3.08 -9.76
C LEU A 44 -13.81 2.36 -10.77
N VAL A 45 -14.27 2.17 -12.01
CA VAL A 45 -13.49 1.53 -13.07
C VAL A 45 -12.26 2.37 -13.43
N SER A 46 -12.41 3.69 -13.56
CA SER A 46 -11.30 4.61 -13.87
C SER A 46 -10.22 4.56 -12.78
N HIS A 47 -10.64 4.55 -11.51
CA HIS A 47 -9.71 4.42 -10.40
C HIS A 47 -8.99 3.08 -10.38
N ARG A 48 -9.69 1.97 -10.61
CA ARG A 48 -9.06 0.65 -10.67
C ARG A 48 -7.97 0.61 -11.75
N SER A 49 -8.27 1.08 -12.96
CA SER A 49 -7.29 1.14 -14.03
C SER A 49 -6.12 2.06 -13.70
N ALA A 50 -6.36 3.21 -13.05
CA ALA A 50 -5.30 4.08 -12.55
C ALA A 50 -4.39 3.37 -11.52
N PHE A 51 -4.96 2.59 -10.59
CA PHE A 51 -4.16 1.79 -9.64
C PHE A 51 -3.34 0.71 -10.35
N GLU A 52 -3.92 0.00 -11.32
CA GLU A 52 -3.22 -1.01 -12.12
C GLU A 52 -2.04 -0.41 -12.91
N GLU A 53 -2.23 0.77 -13.52
CA GLU A 53 -1.15 1.51 -14.17
C GLU A 53 -0.02 1.86 -13.21
N LEU A 54 -0.36 2.37 -12.03
CA LEU A 54 0.63 2.75 -11.00
C LEU A 54 1.40 1.54 -10.48
N GLU A 55 0.74 0.39 -10.30
CA GLU A 55 1.40 -0.86 -9.93
C GLU A 55 2.35 -1.35 -11.03
N LYS A 56 1.89 -1.30 -12.30
CA LYS A 56 2.69 -1.68 -13.46
C LYS A 56 3.93 -0.81 -13.64
N GLN A 57 3.81 0.49 -13.38
CA GLN A 57 4.91 1.45 -13.47
C GLN A 57 5.80 1.48 -12.21
N GLY A 58 5.45 0.73 -11.17
CA GLY A 58 6.23 0.64 -9.94
C GLY A 58 6.05 1.77 -8.94
N TYR A 59 5.15 2.72 -9.19
CA TYR A 59 4.83 3.76 -8.21
C TYR A 59 4.05 3.23 -7.02
N ILE A 60 3.32 2.14 -7.21
CA ILE A 60 2.63 1.41 -6.14
C ILE A 60 3.14 -0.03 -6.10
N ARG A 61 3.37 -0.54 -4.90
CA ARG A 61 3.64 -1.96 -4.64
C ARG A 61 2.67 -2.48 -3.58
N THR A 62 2.13 -3.68 -3.82
CA THR A 62 1.15 -4.31 -2.92
C THR A 62 1.73 -5.57 -2.28
N ILE A 63 1.76 -5.60 -0.94
CA ILE A 63 2.01 -6.81 -0.15
C ILE A 63 0.66 -7.41 0.25
N LYS A 64 0.44 -8.68 -0.08
CA LYS A 64 -0.76 -9.43 0.29
C LYS A 64 -0.45 -10.32 1.47
N ARG A 65 -1.17 -10.16 2.58
CA ARG A 65 -0.99 -10.98 3.78
C ARG A 65 -2.29 -11.72 4.10
N SER A 66 -2.21 -13.04 4.20
CA SER A 66 -3.32 -13.84 4.74
C SER A 66 -3.46 -13.58 6.23
N LEU A 67 -4.70 -13.38 6.70
CA LEU A 67 -5.02 -13.28 8.12
C LEU A 67 -5.31 -14.64 8.78
N GLY A 68 -5.11 -15.74 8.03
CA GLY A 68 -5.39 -17.11 8.48
C GLY A 68 -6.87 -17.51 8.42
N ARG A 69 -7.15 -18.80 8.60
CA ARG A 69 -8.47 -19.49 8.67
C ARG A 69 -9.69 -18.62 8.36
N GLY A 70 -9.97 -18.38 7.08
CA GLY A 70 -11.19 -17.72 6.61
C GLY A 70 -11.31 -16.21 6.88
N LYS A 71 -10.31 -15.57 7.50
CA LYS A 71 -10.32 -14.13 7.83
C LYS A 71 -9.95 -13.21 6.65
N GLY A 72 -9.77 -13.77 5.45
CA GLY A 72 -9.46 -13.03 4.23
C GLY A 72 -8.00 -12.63 4.07
N ILE A 73 -7.75 -11.79 3.07
CA ILE A 73 -6.44 -11.28 2.68
C ILE A 73 -6.42 -9.78 2.93
N GLN A 74 -5.44 -9.31 3.68
CA GLN A 74 -5.17 -7.89 3.84
C GLN A 74 -4.19 -7.42 2.78
N HIS A 75 -4.52 -6.34 2.09
CA HIS A 75 -3.64 -5.67 1.13
C HIS A 75 -2.94 -4.49 1.80
N TYR A 76 -1.62 -4.48 1.75
CA TYR A 76 -0.77 -3.38 2.20
C TYR A 76 -0.14 -2.74 0.97
N ARG A 77 -0.47 -1.48 0.69
CA ARG A 77 0.01 -0.76 -0.49
C ARG A 77 1.02 0.29 -0.05
N PHE A 78 2.13 0.34 -0.76
CA PHE A 78 3.20 1.30 -0.59
C PHE A 78 3.24 2.16 -1.85
N ALA A 79 3.18 3.48 -1.70
CA ALA A 79 3.29 4.42 -2.79
C ALA A 79 4.50 5.33 -2.61
N GLN A 80 5.15 5.68 -3.71
CA GLN A 80 6.29 6.59 -3.75
C GLN A 80 6.13 7.54 -4.94
N ASP A 81 6.78 8.70 -4.86
CA ASP A 81 6.89 9.66 -5.96
C ASP A 81 7.87 9.21 -7.06
N ILE A 82 8.69 8.21 -6.76
CA ILE A 82 9.66 7.54 -7.65
C ILE A 82 9.30 6.05 -7.76
N PRO A 83 9.51 5.39 -8.91
CA PRO A 83 9.28 3.96 -9.05
C PRO A 83 10.06 3.15 -8.02
N ILE A 84 9.35 2.28 -7.31
CA ILE A 84 9.90 1.30 -6.38
C ILE A 84 10.51 0.17 -7.21
N THR A 85 11.83 0.12 -7.24
CA THR A 85 12.57 -0.99 -7.88
C THR A 85 12.32 -2.29 -7.14
N ASP A 86 12.50 -3.42 -7.80
CA ASP A 86 12.26 -4.74 -7.18
C ASP A 86 13.24 -5.01 -6.02
N GLU A 87 14.48 -4.51 -6.13
CA GLU A 87 15.47 -4.56 -5.05
C GLU A 87 15.00 -3.79 -3.81
N TYR A 88 14.54 -2.54 -3.99
CA TYR A 88 14.04 -1.73 -2.89
C TYR A 88 12.74 -2.30 -2.32
N PHE A 89 11.88 -2.87 -3.17
CA PHE A 89 10.70 -3.57 -2.72
C PHE A 89 11.04 -4.79 -1.87
N GLY A 90 12.09 -5.55 -2.22
CA GLY A 90 12.60 -6.64 -1.39
C GLY A 90 13.02 -6.17 0.00
N TYR A 91 13.72 -5.04 0.09
CA TYR A 91 14.05 -4.41 1.38
C TYR A 91 12.80 -3.98 2.17
N ILE A 92 11.82 -3.36 1.50
CA ILE A 92 10.55 -2.98 2.13
C ILE A 92 9.83 -4.22 2.67
N LEU A 93 9.78 -5.31 1.90
CA LEU A 93 9.13 -6.55 2.30
C LEU A 93 9.79 -7.16 3.53
N GLU A 94 11.12 -7.30 3.53
CA GLU A 94 11.85 -7.85 4.68
C GLU A 94 11.63 -7.00 5.95
N LYS A 95 11.72 -5.67 5.81
CA LYS A 95 11.48 -4.75 6.93
C LYS A 95 10.04 -4.87 7.45
N PHE A 96 9.07 -4.90 6.55
CA PHE A 96 7.65 -5.04 6.88
C PHE A 96 7.36 -6.35 7.63
N GLU A 97 7.96 -7.46 7.20
CA GLU A 97 7.83 -8.75 7.88
C GLU A 97 8.48 -8.73 9.28
N LYS A 98 9.65 -8.11 9.42
CA LYS A 98 10.31 -7.90 10.72
C LYS A 98 9.42 -7.11 11.68
N GLU A 99 8.85 -5.98 11.24
CA GLU A 99 7.97 -5.13 12.06
C GLU A 99 6.67 -5.85 12.49
N LEU A 100 6.12 -6.69 11.62
CA LEU A 100 4.97 -7.55 11.95
C LEU A 100 5.33 -8.66 12.95
N SER A 101 6.55 -9.17 12.88
CA SER A 101 7.05 -10.21 13.78
C SER A 101 7.28 -9.67 15.20
N THR A 102 7.93 -8.50 15.35
CA THR A 102 8.15 -7.88 16.66
C THR A 102 6.87 -7.42 17.36
N LYS A 103 5.81 -7.07 16.63
CA LYS A 103 4.50 -6.75 17.24
C LYS A 103 3.77 -7.94 17.88
N ASN A 104 4.28 -9.17 17.77
CA ASN A 104 3.72 -10.35 18.45
C ASN A 104 4.37 -10.66 19.82
N VAL A 105 5.27 -9.81 20.33
CA VAL A 105 5.85 -9.96 21.68
C VAL A 105 5.30 -8.88 22.60
N ASP A 106 4.05 -9.03 23.02
CA ASP A 106 3.56 -8.54 24.31
C ASP A 106 2.27 -9.30 24.68
N ASN A 107 2.43 -10.52 25.17
CA ASN A 107 1.46 -11.10 26.10
C ASN A 107 2.20 -11.77 27.25
N PRO A 108 2.56 -11.04 28.31
CA PRO A 108 3.12 -11.65 29.51
C PRO A 108 2.09 -12.32 30.43
N ASN A 109 0.79 -12.39 30.11
CA ASN A 109 -0.22 -12.96 31.02
C ASN A 109 -0.89 -14.23 30.49
N GLY A 110 -0.09 -15.19 30.03
CA GLY A 110 -0.55 -16.52 29.61
C GLY A 110 0.21 -17.65 30.33
N GLY A 111 -0.13 -17.91 31.59
CA GLY A 111 0.37 -19.00 32.44
C GLY A 111 0.65 -18.46 33.85
N ILE A 112 0.07 -18.95 34.93
CA ILE A 112 0.12 -20.33 35.45
C ILE A 112 -1.14 -20.61 36.30
N LEU A 113 -1.78 -21.78 36.10
CA LEU A 113 -2.57 -22.44 37.14
C LEU A 113 -1.59 -23.10 38.12
N GLN A 114 -1.69 -22.83 39.43
CA GLN A 114 -1.62 -23.79 40.55
C GLN A 114 -1.47 -23.08 41.90
N GLY A 115 -2.21 -23.58 42.90
CA GLY A 115 -2.12 -23.21 44.32
C GLY A 115 -3.47 -23.18 45.00
#